data_AF-A0A7W2TWA9-F1
#
_entry.id   AF-A0A7W2TWA9-F1
#
_cell.length_a   1.000
_cell.length_b   1.000
_cell.length_c   1.000
_cell.angle_alpha   90.00
_cell.angle_beta   90.00
_cell.angle_gamma   90.00
#
_symmetry.space_group_name_H-M   'P 1'
#
loop_
_entity.id
_entity.type
_entity.pdbx_description
1 polymer ?
#
loop_
_entity_poly.entity_id
_entity_poly.type
_entity_poly.pdbx_seq_one_letter_code
_entity_poly.pdbx_strand_id
1 'polypeptide(L)'
;MISHFSHSNLRIAPAVDRFLQPLIVTPSFHRVHHSSDESLTNSNYGTIVPWFDHLFGTARQPGSGAGIPLGLNYLSAKRDTQIRRVLLLPFLWRLWKVGDK
;
A
#
# COMPACT_ATOMS: atom_id res chain seq x y z
N MET A 1 5.83 12.78 11.52
CA MET A 1 6.16 13.76 10.46
C MET A 1 6.53 13.07 9.13
N ILE A 2 7.50 12.16 9.09
CA ILE A 2 7.87 11.42 7.85
C ILE A 2 6.80 10.41 7.42
N SER A 3 6.09 9.77 8.37
CA SER A 3 4.98 8.86 8.07
C SER A 3 3.82 9.51 7.29
N HIS A 4 3.66 10.84 7.32
CA HIS A 4 2.65 11.53 6.52
C HIS A 4 3.13 11.79 5.09
N PHE A 5 4.44 11.93 4.89
CA PHE A 5 5.03 12.14 3.58
C PHE A 5 4.82 10.91 2.68
N SER A 6 5.08 9.71 3.19
CA SER A 6 4.85 8.45 2.47
C SER A 6 3.37 8.15 2.16
N HIS A 7 2.43 8.77 2.89
CA HIS A 7 0.98 8.68 2.64
C HIS A 7 0.41 9.90 1.89
N SER A 8 1.27 10.80 1.40
CA SER A 8 0.82 11.93 0.60
C SER A 8 0.47 11.47 -0.81
N ASN A 9 -0.62 11.99 -1.40
CA ASN A 9 -0.97 11.71 -2.79
C ASN A 9 -0.15 12.59 -3.78
N LEU A 10 1.05 13.02 -3.37
CA LEU A 10 1.93 13.86 -4.16
C LEU A 10 2.59 13.00 -5.23
N ARG A 11 2.42 13.41 -6.49
CA ARG A 11 3.16 12.83 -7.61
C ARG A 11 4.51 13.53 -7.70
N ILE A 12 5.56 12.83 -7.28
CA ILE A 12 6.94 13.29 -7.45
C ILE A 12 7.37 13.00 -8.89
N ALA A 13 8.15 13.91 -9.50
CA ALA A 13 8.71 13.66 -10.82
C ALA A 13 9.59 12.39 -10.82
N PRO A 14 9.50 11.49 -11.82
CA PRO A 14 10.20 10.20 -11.80
C PRO A 14 11.71 10.28 -11.57
N ALA A 15 12.36 11.32 -12.08
CA ALA A 15 13.79 11.55 -11.87
C ALA A 15 14.13 11.83 -10.39
N VAL A 16 13.28 12.61 -9.72
CA VAL A 16 13.43 12.94 -8.30
C VAL A 16 13.11 11.73 -7.43
N ASP A 17 12.04 10.98 -7.76
CA ASP A 17 11.69 9.75 -7.06
C ASP A 17 12.86 8.74 -7.11
N ARG A 18 13.45 8.52 -8.28
CA ARG A 18 14.60 7.62 -8.46
C ARG A 18 15.82 8.03 -7.63
N PHE A 19 16.07 9.34 -7.47
CA PHE A 19 17.19 9.83 -6.66
C PHE A 19 16.91 9.69 -5.15
N LEU A 20 15.67 9.94 -4.72
CA LEU A 20 15.29 9.90 -3.31
C LEU A 20 15.06 8.48 -2.79
N GLN A 21 14.56 7.59 -3.63
CA GLN A 21 14.17 6.22 -3.26
C GLN A 21 15.25 5.45 -2.50
N PRO A 22 16.56 5.46 -2.84
CA PRO A 22 17.57 4.74 -2.04
C PRO A 22 17.84 5.35 -0.65
N LEU A 23 17.44 6.60 -0.42
CA LEU A 23 17.70 7.33 0.83
C LEU A 23 16.47 7.35 1.76
N ILE A 24 15.28 7.51 1.19
CA ILE A 24 14.02 7.63 1.92
C ILE A 24 12.90 6.87 1.22
N VAL A 25 11.93 6.41 2.01
CA VAL A 25 10.69 5.84 1.50
C VAL A 25 9.86 6.94 0.85
N THR A 26 9.84 6.97 -0.49
CA THR A 26 9.03 7.91 -1.26
C THR A 26 7.56 7.49 -1.24
N PRO A 27 6.61 8.42 -1.51
CA PRO A 27 5.20 8.06 -1.66
C PRO A 27 4.99 6.98 -2.72
N SER A 28 5.77 7.00 -3.81
CA SER A 28 5.70 5.98 -4.87
C SER A 28 6.12 4.61 -4.38
N PHE A 29 7.19 4.51 -3.59
CA PHE A 29 7.68 3.26 -3.00
C PHE A 29 6.67 2.68 -2.00
N HIS A 30 6.18 3.51 -1.07
CA HIS A 30 5.19 3.10 -0.07
C HIS A 30 3.84 2.71 -0.68
N ARG A 31 3.46 3.33 -1.81
CA ARG A 31 2.20 3.02 -2.50
C ARG A 31 2.11 1.57 -2.97
N VAL A 32 3.24 0.92 -3.26
CA VAL A 32 3.26 -0.50 -3.67
C VAL A 32 2.74 -1.39 -2.55
N HIS A 33 3.13 -1.12 -1.30
CA HIS A 33 2.62 -1.81 -0.11
C HIS A 33 1.10 -1.66 0.07
N HIS A 34 0.52 -0.51 -0.35
CA HIS A 34 -0.92 -0.29 -0.31
C HIS A 34 -1.69 -0.92 -1.48
N SER A 35 -1.01 -1.68 -2.34
CA SER A 35 -1.67 -2.41 -3.41
C SER A 35 -2.69 -3.39 -2.84
N SER A 36 -3.73 -3.67 -3.62
CA SER A 36 -4.67 -4.74 -3.34
C SER A 36 -4.20 -6.12 -3.85
N ASP A 37 -3.15 -6.16 -4.67
CA ASP A 37 -2.46 -7.38 -5.07
C ASP A 37 -1.53 -7.83 -3.96
N GLU A 38 -1.78 -9.01 -3.38
CA GLU A 38 -1.04 -9.56 -2.25
C GLU A 38 0.47 -9.67 -2.51
N SER A 39 0.88 -9.92 -3.77
CA SER A 39 2.30 -9.99 -4.15
C SER A 39 3.03 -8.64 -4.06
N LEU A 40 2.27 -7.54 -4.11
CA LEU A 40 2.74 -6.17 -3.95
C LEU A 40 2.47 -5.65 -2.53
N THR A 41 1.35 -6.03 -1.91
CA THR A 41 1.02 -5.70 -0.52
C THR A 41 2.09 -6.22 0.44
N ASN A 42 2.55 -7.46 0.22
CA ASN A 42 3.58 -8.10 1.03
C ASN A 42 5.00 -7.71 0.59
N SER A 43 5.21 -6.41 0.41
CA SER A 43 6.49 -5.81 -0.01
C SER A 43 6.60 -4.37 0.52
N ASN A 44 7.79 -3.76 0.44
CA ASN A 44 8.03 -2.36 0.80
C ASN A 44 7.53 -1.96 2.21
N TYR A 45 7.93 -2.71 3.24
CA TYR A 45 7.51 -2.54 4.62
C TYR A 45 8.14 -1.32 5.32
N GLY A 46 9.25 -0.81 4.80
CA GLY A 46 9.94 0.36 5.33
C GLY A 46 9.03 1.59 5.36
N THR A 47 9.02 2.29 6.49
CA THR A 47 8.21 3.51 6.67
C THR A 47 9.02 4.81 6.63
N ILE A 48 10.35 4.70 6.71
CA ILE A 48 11.29 5.83 6.74
C ILE A 48 12.40 5.63 5.71
N VAL A 49 13.09 4.49 5.76
CA VAL A 49 14.17 4.12 4.85
C VAL A 49 13.89 2.75 4.20
N PRO A 50 14.31 2.52 2.94
CA PRO A 50 14.05 1.28 2.21
C PRO A 50 15.08 0.17 2.51
N TRP A 51 16.10 0.44 3.32
CA TRP A 51 17.29 -0.42 3.41
C TRP A 51 16.97 -1.83 3.90
N PHE A 52 16.01 -1.96 4.82
CA PHE A 52 15.54 -3.25 5.28
C PHE A 52 14.82 -4.02 4.17
N ASP A 53 14.04 -3.33 3.32
CA ASP A 53 13.40 -3.97 2.18
C ASP A 53 14.40 -4.48 1.15
N HIS A 54 15.50 -3.75 0.94
CA HIS A 54 16.59 -4.22 0.10
C HIS A 54 17.36 -5.37 0.75
N LEU A 55 17.62 -5.30 2.06
CA LEU A 55 18.34 -6.33 2.82
C LEU A 55 17.59 -7.66 2.86
N PHE A 56 16.27 -7.62 3.03
CA PHE A 56 15.41 -8.81 3.12
C PHE A 56 14.75 -9.18 1.80
N GLY A 57 15.06 -8.48 0.70
CA GLY A 57 14.56 -8.80 -0.64
C GLY A 57 13.06 -8.51 -0.84
N THR A 58 12.46 -7.66 -0.01
CA THR A 58 11.05 -7.24 -0.11
C THR A 58 10.88 -5.93 -0.90
N ALA A 59 11.96 -5.35 -1.42
CA ALA A 59 11.90 -4.14 -2.24
C ALA A 59 11.29 -4.41 -3.63
N ARG A 60 10.19 -3.71 -3.95
CA ARG A 60 9.51 -3.72 -5.24
C ARG A 60 9.45 -2.30 -5.81
N GLN A 61 9.84 -2.17 -7.08
CA GLN A 61 9.82 -0.89 -7.77
C GLN A 61 8.37 -0.50 -8.11
N PRO A 62 7.96 0.75 -7.87
CA PRO A 62 6.68 1.23 -8.37
C PRO A 62 6.67 1.15 -9.89
N GLY A 63 5.67 0.45 -10.44
CA GLY A 63 5.42 0.45 -11.88
C GLY A 63 5.28 1.87 -12.41
N SER A 64 5.78 2.14 -13.62
CA SER A 64 5.73 3.45 -14.25
C SER A 64 4.27 3.88 -14.50
N GLY A 65 3.67 4.60 -13.55
CA GLY A 65 2.45 5.35 -13.76
C GLY A 65 1.15 4.64 -13.34
N ALA A 66 0.49 5.26 -12.35
CA ALA A 66 -0.97 5.37 -12.21
C ALA A 66 -1.87 4.12 -12.16
N GLY A 67 -1.34 2.89 -12.11
CA GLY A 67 -2.15 1.67 -12.30
C GLY A 67 -2.24 0.71 -11.12
N ILE A 68 -1.71 1.01 -9.93
CA ILE A 68 -1.77 0.05 -8.81
C ILE A 68 -3.16 0.15 -8.16
N PRO A 69 -4.00 -0.92 -8.22
CA PRO A 69 -5.26 -0.95 -7.49
C PRO A 69 -4.92 -0.91 -5.99
N LEU A 70 -5.58 -0.02 -5.25
CA LEU A 70 -5.31 0.22 -3.84
C LEU A 70 -6.46 -0.32 -2.98
N GLY A 71 -6.13 -0.68 -1.75
CA GLY A 71 -7.10 -1.09 -0.74
C GLY A 71 -7.32 -2.60 -0.72
N LEU A 72 -8.44 -3.01 -0.13
CA LEU A 72 -8.73 -4.42 0.10
C LEU A 72 -9.70 -4.91 -0.98
N ASN A 73 -9.24 -5.80 -1.89
CA ASN A 73 -10.08 -6.32 -2.97
C ASN A 73 -11.38 -6.94 -2.45
N TYR A 74 -11.33 -7.59 -1.28
CA TYR A 74 -12.46 -8.24 -0.60
C TYR A 74 -13.40 -7.27 0.13
N LEU A 75 -13.05 -5.98 0.25
CA LEU A 75 -13.89 -4.91 0.82
C LEU A 75 -14.02 -3.71 -0.14
N SER A 76 -14.23 -3.99 -1.43
CA SER A 76 -14.25 -2.99 -2.49
C SER A 76 -15.65 -2.53 -2.92
N ALA A 77 -16.73 -3.11 -2.38
CA ALA A 77 -18.09 -2.76 -2.81
C ALA A 77 -18.58 -1.46 -2.16
N LYS A 78 -19.51 -0.74 -2.83
CA LYS A 78 -20.12 0.51 -2.29
C LYS A 78 -20.73 0.36 -0.89
N ARG A 79 -21.17 -0.85 -0.54
CA ARG A 79 -21.69 -1.14 0.80
C ARG A 79 -20.59 -1.09 1.87
N ASP A 80 -19.37 -1.49 1.52
CA ASP A 80 -18.24 -1.60 2.45
C ASP A 80 -17.71 -0.23 2.89
N THR A 81 -18.00 0.83 2.14
CA THR A 81 -17.66 2.22 2.50
C THR A 81 -18.75 2.93 3.33
N GLN A 82 -19.87 2.27 3.61
CA GLN A 82 -20.92 2.84 4.46
C GLN A 82 -20.47 2.86 5.92
N ILE A 83 -20.69 3.98 6.61
CA ILE A 83 -20.25 4.17 8.01
C ILE A 83 -20.72 3.03 8.92
N ARG A 84 -22.00 2.63 8.80
CA ARG A 84 -22.57 1.51 9.56
C ARG A 84 -21.79 0.22 9.36
N ARG A 85 -21.32 -0.04 8.13
CA ARG A 85 -20.64 -1.27 7.78
C ARG A 85 -19.20 -1.24 8.28
N VAL A 86 -18.48 -0.13 8.10
CA VAL A 86 -17.13 0.08 8.65
C VAL A 86 -17.11 -0.12 10.17
N LEU A 87 -18.10 0.43 10.89
CA LEU A 87 -18.22 0.26 12.34
C LEU A 87 -18.51 -1.18 12.77
N LEU A 88 -19.22 -1.94 11.92
CA LEU A 88 -19.56 -3.34 12.20
C LEU A 88 -18.48 -4.33 11.72
N LEU A 89 -17.54 -3.93 10.85
CA LEU A 89 -16.50 -4.81 10.31
C LEU A 89 -15.73 -5.60 11.38
N PRO A 90 -15.30 -5.01 12.53
CA PRO A 90 -14.60 -5.76 13.57
C PRO A 90 -15.43 -6.88 14.22
N PHE A 91 -16.76 -6.75 14.22
CA PHE A 91 -17.69 -7.71 14.83
C PHE A 91 -18.25 -8.72 13.83
N LEU A 92 -18.19 -8.38 12.54
CA LEU A 92 -18.59 -9.24 11.43
C LEU A 92 -17.49 -10.23 11.02
N TRP A 93 -16.44 -10.39 11.84
CA TRP A 93 -15.35 -11.36 11.71
C TRP A 93 -15.81 -12.78 11.30
N ARG A 94 -17.04 -13.18 11.61
CA ARG A 94 -17.60 -14.49 11.21
C ARG A 94 -18.00 -14.60 9.74
N LEU A 95 -18.11 -13.48 9.02
CA LEU A 95 -18.23 -13.44 7.55
C LEU A 95 -16.87 -13.56 6.86
N TRP A 96 -15.78 -13.60 7.62
CA TRP A 96 -14.39 -13.75 7.16
C TRP A 96 -13.97 -15.22 6.99
N LYS A 97 -14.93 -16.16 6.89
CA LYS A 97 -14.66 -17.38 6.13
C LYS A 97 -14.52 -16.95 4.67
N VAL A 98 -13.26 -16.64 4.33
CA VAL A 98 -12.62 -16.82 3.04
C VAL A 98 -13.56 -17.54 2.10
N GLY A 99 -14.10 -16.79 1.14
CA GLY A 99 -14.75 -17.40 -0.01
C GLY A 99 -13.78 -18.40 -0.59
N ASP A 100 -14.29 -19.61 -0.75
CA ASP A 100 -13.69 -20.67 -1.54
C ASP A 100 -13.01 -20.12 -2.81
N LYS A 101 -11.74 -20.53 -2.95
CA LYS A 101 -10.87 -20.50 -4.14
C LYS A 101 -10.19 -19.19 -4.50
#